data_AF-A0A950N3W9-F1
#
_entry.id   AF-A0A950N3W9-F1
#
_cell.length_a   1.000
_cell.length_b   1.000
_cell.length_c   1.000
_cell.angle_alpha   90.00
_cell.angle_beta   90.00
_cell.angle_gamma   90.00
#
_symmetry.space_group_name_H-M   'P 1'
#
loop_
_entity.id
_entity.type
_entity.pdbx_description
1 polymer ?
#
loop_
_entity_poly.entity_id
_entity_poly.type
_entity_poly.pdbx_seq_one_letter_code
_entity_poly.pdbx_strand_id
1 'polypeptide(L)'
;MFHREAGVFKTSYAADMALYPLPIARWTMAAIAALFIVIVPLVVDEYHVSILNLILIAAVGALGLNILVGYTGQISIGHGAFMSVGAYTAANLIVRLGAPFWIAI
;
A
#
# COMPACT_ATOMS: atom_id res chain seq x y z
N MET A 1 -3.67 29.76 -0.74
CA MET A 1 -3.88 28.95 0.48
C MET A 1 -5.35 29.10 0.87
N PHE A 2 -6.23 28.32 0.23
CA PHE A 2 -7.68 28.44 0.44
C PHE A 2 -8.07 27.69 1.72
N HIS A 3 -8.87 28.35 2.56
CA HIS A 3 -9.30 27.94 3.90
C HIS A 3 -10.19 26.68 3.87
N ARG A 4 -9.61 25.48 3.68
CA ARG A 4 -10.35 24.19 3.63
C ARG A 4 -10.65 23.58 5.01
N GLU A 5 -10.14 24.18 6.08
CA GLU A 5 -10.21 23.64 7.46
C GLU A 5 -11.30 24.29 8.34
N ALA A 6 -11.98 25.33 7.86
CA ALA A 6 -13.04 25.99 8.63
C ALA A 6 -14.21 25.02 8.88
N GLY A 7 -14.40 24.63 10.15
CA GLY A 7 -15.49 23.74 10.60
C GLY A 7 -15.08 22.32 11.01
N VAL A 8 -13.80 21.93 10.83
CA VAL A 8 -13.29 20.62 11.30
C VAL A 8 -12.56 20.82 12.63
N PHE A 9 -13.29 20.67 13.74
CA PHE A 9 -12.70 20.78 15.09
C PHE A 9 -11.92 19.52 15.44
N LYS A 10 -10.60 19.66 15.63
CA LYS A 10 -9.75 18.58 16.15
C LYS A 10 -9.93 18.48 17.66
N THR A 11 -10.77 17.55 18.12
CA THR A 11 -11.09 17.37 19.55
C THR A 11 -10.22 16.31 20.24
N SER A 12 -9.40 15.58 19.50
CA SER A 12 -8.51 14.55 20.04
C SER A 12 -7.12 14.62 19.41
N TYR A 13 -6.10 14.23 20.19
CA TYR A 13 -4.71 14.15 19.72
C TYR A 13 -4.55 13.18 18.53
N ALA A 14 -5.32 12.09 18.53
CA ALA A 14 -5.35 11.14 17.40
C ALA A 14 -5.88 11.78 16.10
N ALA A 15 -6.81 12.73 16.18
CA ALA A 15 -7.30 13.46 15.01
C ALA A 15 -6.25 14.46 14.46
N ASP A 16 -5.32 14.91 15.30
CA ASP A 16 -4.24 15.81 14.89
C ASP A 16 -3.06 15.05 14.28
N MET A 17 -2.77 13.84 14.76
CA MET A 17 -1.76 12.94 14.18
C MET A 17 -2.22 12.23 12.89
N ALA A 18 -3.46 12.44 12.45
CA ALA A 18 -4.00 11.77 11.27
C ALA A 18 -3.25 12.21 9.99
N LEU A 19 -2.85 11.23 9.16
CA LEU A 19 -2.15 11.48 7.89
C LEU A 19 -2.92 12.43 6.95
N TYR A 20 -4.25 12.35 6.96
CA TYR A 20 -5.13 13.28 6.26
C TYR A 20 -6.12 13.91 7.25
N PRO A 21 -5.84 15.11 7.77
CA PRO A 21 -6.67 15.75 8.80
C PRO A 21 -8.05 16.18 8.26
N LEU A 22 -8.16 16.35 6.95
CA LEU A 22 -9.38 16.74 6.27
C LEU A 22 -10.13 15.49 5.76
N PRO A 23 -11.42 15.30 6.09
CA PRO A 23 -12.19 14.16 5.61
C PRO A 23 -12.28 14.15 4.08
N ILE A 24 -12.42 15.33 3.45
CA ILE A 24 -12.41 15.45 1.99
C ILE A 24 -11.09 14.99 1.39
N ALA A 25 -9.95 15.32 2.00
CA ALA A 25 -8.63 14.93 1.50
C ALA A 25 -8.45 13.40 1.58
N ARG A 26 -8.90 12.78 2.67
CA ARG A 26 -8.90 11.32 2.82
C ARG A 26 -9.70 10.64 1.71
N TRP A 27 -10.91 11.12 1.43
CA TRP A 27 -11.76 10.58 0.36
C TRP A 27 -11.18 10.85 -1.03
N THR A 28 -10.59 12.03 -1.27
CA THR A 28 -9.93 12.33 -2.55
C THR A 28 -8.74 11.41 -2.80
N MET A 29 -7.88 11.19 -1.80
CA MET A 29 -6.72 10.30 -1.96
C MET A 29 -7.15 8.84 -2.14
N ALA A 30 -8.17 8.39 -1.42
CA ALA A 30 -8.76 7.06 -1.62
C ALA A 30 -9.35 6.91 -3.03
N ALA A 31 -10.06 7.93 -3.53
CA ALA A 31 -10.63 7.94 -4.87
C ALA A 31 -9.54 7.90 -5.95
N ILE A 32 -8.44 8.66 -5.79
CA ILE A 32 -7.30 8.64 -6.71
C ILE A 32 -6.64 7.26 -6.72
N ALA A 33 -6.43 6.65 -5.55
CA ALA A 33 -5.84 5.32 -5.44
C ALA A 33 -6.73 4.25 -6.11
N ALA A 34 -8.05 4.30 -5.85
CA ALA A 34 -9.01 3.40 -6.47
C ALA A 34 -9.04 3.57 -8.00
N LEU A 35 -9.03 4.83 -8.46
CA LEU A 35 -8.98 5.15 -9.88
C LEU A 35 -7.72 4.59 -10.55
N PHE A 36 -6.57 4.73 -9.89
CA PHE A 36 -5.30 4.17 -10.37
C PHE A 36 -5.38 2.64 -10.51
N ILE A 37 -5.89 1.94 -9.50
CA ILE A 37 -6.02 0.47 -9.52
C ILE A 37 -6.93 0.00 -10.67
N VAL A 38 -7.97 0.75 -11.01
CA VAL A 38 -8.92 0.37 -12.07
C VAL A 38 -8.40 0.75 -13.46
N ILE A 39 -7.87 1.96 -13.64
CA ILE A 39 -7.48 2.47 -14.97
C ILE A 39 -6.23 1.77 -15.49
N VAL A 40 -5.23 1.57 -14.63
CA VAL A 40 -3.93 1.03 -15.05
C VAL A 40 -4.05 -0.32 -15.77
N PRO A 41 -4.72 -1.35 -15.24
CA PRO A 41 -4.85 -2.64 -15.94
C PRO A 41 -5.70 -2.57 -17.21
N LEU A 42 -6.54 -1.53 -17.39
CA LEU A 42 -7.39 -1.37 -18.57
C LEU A 42 -6.66 -0.70 -19.75
N VAL A 43 -5.62 0.09 -19.46
CA VAL A 43 -4.91 0.91 -20.46
C VAL A 43 -3.53 0.32 -20.77
N VAL A 44 -2.94 -0.40 -19.83
CA VAL A 44 -1.55 -0.86 -19.89
C VAL A 44 -1.46 -2.32 -20.33
N ASP A 45 -0.50 -2.61 -21.21
CA ASP A 45 -0.24 -3.96 -21.73
C ASP A 45 0.23 -4.93 -20.62
N GLU A 46 -0.06 -6.23 -20.80
CA GLU A 46 0.21 -7.28 -19.81
C GLU A 46 1.69 -7.33 -19.36
N TYR A 47 2.62 -7.08 -20.29
CA TYR A 47 4.05 -7.01 -19.96
C TYR A 47 4.34 -5.91 -18.93
N HIS A 48 3.78 -4.72 -19.15
CA HIS A 48 4.00 -3.56 -18.29
C HIS A 48 3.27 -3.71 -16.95
N VAL A 49 2.11 -4.37 -16.93
CA VAL A 49 1.41 -4.73 -15.68
C VAL A 49 2.26 -5.68 -14.83
N SER A 50 2.94 -6.66 -15.44
CA SER A 50 3.85 -7.56 -14.73
C SER A 50 5.04 -6.81 -14.12
N ILE A 51 5.67 -5.92 -14.89
CA ILE A 51 6.74 -5.05 -14.39
C ILE A 51 6.24 -4.15 -13.25
N LEU A 52 5.05 -3.58 -13.39
CA LEU A 52 4.45 -2.74 -12.35
C LEU A 52 4.22 -3.53 -11.05
N ASN A 53 3.70 -4.75 -11.14
CA ASN A 53 3.54 -5.62 -9.97
C ASN A 53 4.88 -5.86 -9.26
N LEU A 54 5.95 -6.11 -10.01
CA LEU A 54 7.28 -6.30 -9.44
C LEU A 54 7.79 -5.02 -8.75
N ILE A 55 7.56 -3.84 -9.35
CA ILE A 55 7.89 -2.54 -8.76
C ILE A 55 7.09 -2.33 -7.46
N LEU A 56 5.80 -2.63 -7.44
CA LEU A 56 4.95 -2.45 -6.26
C LEU A 56 5.38 -3.37 -5.11
N ILE A 57 5.69 -4.63 -5.41
CA ILE A 57 6.23 -5.59 -4.41
C ILE A 57 7.55 -5.08 -3.85
N ALA A 58 8.47 -4.63 -4.72
CA ALA A 58 9.75 -4.07 -4.30
C ALA A 58 9.58 -2.78 -3.48
N ALA A 59 8.60 -1.93 -3.81
CA ALA A 59 8.29 -0.70 -3.09
C ALA A 59 7.79 -0.99 -1.66
N VAL A 60 6.89 -1.96 -1.50
CA VAL A 60 6.45 -2.43 -0.16
C VAL A 60 7.65 -2.87 0.66
N GLY A 61 8.58 -3.60 0.04
CA GLY A 61 9.79 -4.03 0.72
C GLY A 61 10.73 -2.89 1.12
N ALA A 62 10.98 -1.97 0.19
CA ALA A 62 11.78 -0.78 0.44
C ALA A 62 11.20 0.09 1.56
N LEU A 63 9.87 0.23 1.63
CA LEU A 63 9.20 0.95 2.71
C LEU A 63 9.36 0.24 4.06
N GLY A 64 9.17 -1.09 4.11
CA GLY A 64 9.39 -1.86 5.33
C GLY A 64 10.84 -1.75 5.82
N LEU A 65 11.80 -1.80 4.91
CA LEU A 65 13.20 -1.58 5.20
C LEU A 65 13.48 -0.16 5.68
N ASN A 66 12.88 0.86 5.05
CA ASN A 66 13.03 2.26 5.43
C ASN A 66 12.49 2.54 6.83
N ILE A 67 11.39 1.90 7.24
CA ILE A 67 10.87 2.00 8.60
C ILE A 67 11.90 1.45 9.61
N LEU A 68 12.45 0.27 9.35
CA LEU A 68 13.36 -0.39 10.28
C LEU A 68 14.76 0.26 10.32
N VAL A 69 15.39 0.45 9.17
CA VAL A 69 16.75 1.01 9.11
C VAL A 69 16.72 2.52 9.24
N GLY A 70 15.75 3.18 8.62
CA GLY A 70 15.67 4.65 8.57
C GLY A 70 15.13 5.27 9.85
N TYR A 71 13.98 4.80 10.35
CA TYR A 71 13.35 5.43 11.53
C TYR A 71 13.87 4.86 12.86
N THR A 72 14.15 3.56 12.94
CA THR A 72 14.59 2.94 14.21
C THR A 72 16.08 2.64 14.26
N GLY A 73 16.81 2.77 13.15
CA GLY A 73 18.27 2.56 13.08
C GLY A 73 18.71 1.10 13.21
N GLN A 74 17.79 0.14 13.08
CA GLN A 74 18.09 -1.28 13.25
C GLN A 74 18.51 -1.94 11.93
N ILE A 75 19.47 -2.87 11.98
CA ILE A 75 19.87 -3.63 10.80
C ILE A 75 18.78 -4.67 10.47
N SER A 76 18.29 -4.65 9.24
CA SER A 76 17.30 -5.63 8.75
C SER A 76 17.97 -6.85 8.13
N ILE A 77 17.93 -7.99 8.81
CA ILE A 77 18.47 -9.27 8.31
C ILE A 77 17.36 -10.15 7.72
N GLY A 78 16.10 -9.94 8.13
CA GLY A 78 14.97 -10.83 7.81
C GLY A 78 13.97 -10.31 6.77
N HIS A 79 14.10 -9.07 6.30
CA HIS A 79 13.06 -8.45 5.46
C HIS A 79 12.73 -9.26 4.19
N GLY A 80 13.75 -9.75 3.48
CA GLY A 80 13.54 -10.60 2.30
C GLY A 80 12.92 -11.96 2.62
N ALA A 81 13.21 -12.53 3.80
CA ALA A 81 12.59 -13.77 4.26
C ALA A 81 11.08 -13.58 4.50
N PHE A 82 10.68 -12.47 5.14
CA PHE A 82 9.26 -12.16 5.33
C PHE A 82 8.53 -11.92 4.01
N MET A 83 9.16 -11.24 3.04
CA MET A 83 8.60 -11.07 1.69
C MET A 83 8.40 -12.42 0.99
N SER A 84 9.37 -13.33 1.12
CA SER A 84 9.33 -14.66 0.51
C SER A 84 8.22 -15.54 1.11
N VAL A 85 8.00 -15.46 2.43
CA VAL A 85 6.92 -16.20 3.11
C VAL A 85 5.55 -15.75 2.59
N GLY A 86 5.34 -14.44 2.40
CA GLY A 86 4.08 -13.92 1.83
C GLY A 86 3.86 -14.42 0.40
N ALA A 87 4.88 -14.31 -0.46
CA ALA A 87 4.80 -14.80 -1.84
C ALA A 87 4.51 -16.30 -1.93
N TYR A 88 5.15 -17.12 -1.09
CA TYR A 88 4.92 -18.57 -1.07
C TYR A 88 3.52 -18.92 -0.54
N THR A 89 3.02 -18.17 0.43
CA THR A 89 1.65 -18.34 0.96
C THR A 89 0.61 -18.05 -0.11
N ALA A 90 0.74 -16.93 -0.84
CA ALA A 90 -0.15 -16.58 -1.95
C ALA A 90 -0.11 -17.64 -3.06
N ALA A 91 1.09 -18.08 -3.45
CA ALA A 91 1.25 -19.16 -4.43
C ALA A 91 0.61 -20.47 -3.98
N ASN A 92 0.72 -20.83 -2.70
CA ASN A 92 0.10 -22.04 -2.16
C ASN A 92 -1.43 -21.95 -2.16
N LEU A 93 -1.99 -20.81 -1.76
CA LEU A 93 -3.44 -20.56 -1.77
C LEU A 93 -4.03 -20.73 -3.17
N ILE A 94 -3.35 -20.19 -4.19
CA ILE A 94 -3.83 -20.26 -5.58
C ILE A 94 -3.63 -21.67 -6.15
N VAL A 95 -2.42 -22.23 -6.03
CA VAL A 95 -2.04 -23.46 -6.74
C VAL A 95 -2.55 -24.71 -6.04
N ARG A 96 -2.57 -24.74 -4.70
CA ARG A 96 -2.93 -25.96 -3.93
C ARG A 96 -4.34 -25.92 -3.37
N LEU A 97 -4.79 -24.77 -2.87
CA LEU A 97 -6.11 -24.65 -2.26
C LEU A 97 -7.19 -24.19 -3.26
N GLY A 98 -6.81 -23.76 -4.47
CA GLY A 98 -7.75 -23.25 -5.47
C GLY A 98 -8.54 -22.04 -4.97
N ALA A 99 -7.97 -21.28 -4.00
CA ALA A 99 -8.63 -20.14 -3.44
C ALA A 99 -8.90 -19.09 -4.53
N PRO A 100 -10.04 -18.39 -4.50
CA PRO A 100 -10.28 -17.29 -5.42
C PRO A 100 -9.19 -16.23 -5.25
N PHE A 101 -8.80 -15.58 -6.35
CA PHE A 101 -7.72 -14.58 -6.39
C PHE A 101 -7.79 -13.54 -5.26
N TRP A 102 -9.00 -13.09 -4.93
CA TRP A 102 -9.27 -12.10 -3.88
C TRP A 102 -8.97 -12.57 -2.45
N ILE A 103 -8.89 -13.87 -2.19
CA ILE A 103 -8.53 -14.43 -0.87
C ILE A 103 -7.03 -14.69 -0.79
N ALA A 104 -6.35 -14.80 -1.93
CA ALA A 104 -4.93 -15.08 -2.01
C ALA A 104 -4.04 -13.82 -1.91
N ILE A 105 -4.62 -12.63 -1.97
CA ILE A 105 -3.94 -11.33 -1.95
C ILE A 105 -4.46 -10.45 -0.82
#